data_AF-A0A8S3Y063-F1
#
_entry.id   AF-A0A8S3Y063-F1
#
_cell.length_a   1.000
_cell.length_b   1.000
_cell.length_c   1.000
_cell.angle_alpha   90.00
_cell.angle_beta   90.00
_cell.angle_gamma   90.00
#
_symmetry.space_group_name_H-M   'P 1'
#
loop_
_entity.id
_entity.type
_entity.pdbx_description
1 polymer ?
#
loop_
_entity_poly.entity_id
_entity_poly.type
_entity_poly.pdbx_seq_one_letter_code
_entity_poly.pdbx_strand_id
1 'polypeptide(L)'
;MDLLQLDDEEQEILQILAENGIKVTNPKKKHQSRIQILENILVYKPDNELLHAINIAAESDPSFKCPKESPLEVDVQASNLGSLLSVATENGPEIEFVDTFSVTGIDEELDESGLETIDNEGPENKPKRIKHAACTEWQRNITKEKRMRGESYSGYSRKEKQVTTGIQRSKRQMGPTCDSNFCKNSAKRFCAEFGEHDRQFIFDNFWKELDWSGKKSFVSSMIDRIPIKQKTVDSHKRQQSYVYYLKLNEETNQVCKKCF
;
A
#
# COMPACT_ATOMS: atom_id res chain seq x y z
N MET A 1 -49.89 15.08 9.42
CA MET A 1 -48.88 15.59 8.48
C MET A 1 -47.87 16.29 9.35
N ASP A 2 -46.82 15.59 9.74
CA ASP A 2 -45.85 16.11 10.70
C ASP A 2 -44.76 16.85 9.92
N LEU A 3 -44.73 18.17 10.08
CA LEU A 3 -43.63 19.03 9.66
C LEU A 3 -42.47 18.77 10.62
N LEU A 4 -41.48 18.00 10.15
CA LEU A 4 -40.22 17.82 10.87
C LEU A 4 -39.54 19.19 11.01
N GLN A 5 -39.39 19.65 12.25
CA GLN A 5 -38.51 20.77 12.57
C GLN A 5 -37.08 20.30 12.32
N LEU A 6 -36.35 21.04 11.49
CA LEU A 6 -34.91 20.83 11.28
C LEU A 6 -34.16 21.39 12.48
N ASP A 7 -33.09 20.71 12.91
CA ASP A 7 -32.27 21.12 14.04
C ASP A 7 -31.50 22.43 13.70
N ASP A 8 -31.14 23.22 14.71
CA ASP A 8 -30.47 24.53 14.52
C ASP A 8 -29.16 24.42 13.71
N GLU A 9 -28.43 23.30 13.87
CA GLU A 9 -27.21 23.01 13.08
C GLU A 9 -27.50 22.82 11.58
N GLU A 10 -28.65 22.24 11.22
CA GLU A 10 -29.02 22.02 9.83
C GLU A 10 -29.41 23.33 9.13
N GLN A 11 -29.99 24.28 9.89
CA GLN A 11 -30.28 25.62 9.37
C GLN A 11 -29.01 26.44 9.11
N GLU A 12 -28.02 26.36 10.00
CA GLU A 12 -26.74 27.05 9.84
C GLU A 12 -25.99 26.55 8.59
N ILE A 13 -25.98 25.24 8.35
CA ILE A 13 -25.36 24.66 7.14
C ILE A 13 -26.09 25.12 5.87
N LEU A 14 -27.42 25.14 5.86
CA LEU A 14 -28.19 25.61 4.70
C LEU A 14 -27.95 27.10 4.42
N GLN A 15 -27.74 27.91 5.46
CA GLN A 15 -27.41 29.32 5.32
C GLN A 15 -26.03 29.52 4.69
N ILE A 16 -25.01 28.79 5.15
CA ILE A 16 -23.65 28.83 4.57
C ILE A 16 -23.68 28.42 3.09
N LEU A 17 -24.46 27.41 2.72
CA LEU A 17 -24.57 26.96 1.33
C LEU A 17 -25.27 28.00 0.43
N ALA A 18 -26.27 28.70 0.96
CA ALA A 18 -26.99 29.75 0.24
C ALA A 18 -26.09 30.98 -0.02
N GLU A 19 -25.27 31.38 0.95
CA GLU A 19 -24.30 32.48 0.81
C GLU A 19 -23.25 32.19 -0.27
N ASN A 20 -22.91 30.91 -0.46
CA ASN A 20 -21.99 30.45 -1.51
C ASN A 20 -22.67 30.16 -2.87
N GLY A 21 -23.95 30.49 -3.02
CA GLY A 21 -24.69 30.35 -4.28
C GLY A 21 -25.02 28.91 -4.68
N ILE A 22 -24.93 27.95 -3.74
CA ILE A 22 -25.16 26.52 -3.99
C ILE A 22 -26.66 26.24 -3.80
N LYS A 23 -27.36 25.98 -4.91
CA LYS A 23 -28.79 25.62 -4.88
C LYS A 23 -28.98 24.16 -4.49
N VAL A 24 -29.33 23.90 -3.24
CA VAL A 24 -29.73 22.55 -2.77
C VAL A 24 -31.15 22.25 -3.26
N THR A 25 -31.30 21.23 -4.10
CA THR A 25 -32.64 20.77 -4.54
C THR A 25 -33.19 19.73 -3.56
N ASN A 26 -34.31 20.11 -2.92
CA ASN A 26 -35.20 19.37 -2.01
C ASN A 26 -34.78 17.93 -1.60
N PRO A 27 -34.38 17.69 -0.33
CA PRO A 27 -34.00 16.38 0.17
C PRO A 27 -35.24 15.55 0.54
N LYS A 28 -36.03 15.10 -0.44
CA LYS A 28 -37.18 14.20 -0.20
C LYS A 28 -36.83 12.72 -0.16
N LYS A 29 -35.55 12.33 -0.25
CA LYS A 29 -35.14 10.93 -0.13
C LYS A 29 -34.62 10.66 1.27
N LYS A 30 -35.47 10.05 2.09
CA LYS A 30 -35.28 9.63 3.50
C LYS A 30 -34.07 8.70 3.78
N HIS A 31 -33.17 8.48 2.84
CA HIS A 31 -32.05 7.54 2.93
C HIS A 31 -30.81 7.97 2.13
N GLN A 32 -30.48 9.26 2.10
CA GLN A 32 -29.08 9.62 1.85
C GLN A 32 -28.42 9.88 3.20
N SER A 33 -27.41 9.06 3.50
CA SER A 33 -26.63 9.21 4.73
C SER A 33 -25.99 10.59 4.75
N ARG A 34 -25.82 11.17 5.94
CA ARG A 34 -25.09 12.43 6.20
C ARG A 34 -23.74 12.49 5.44
N ILE A 35 -23.12 11.33 5.23
CA ILE A 35 -21.89 11.11 4.45
C ILE A 35 -22.08 11.43 2.96
N GLN A 36 -23.17 10.99 2.33
CA GLN A 36 -23.44 11.25 0.90
C GLN A 36 -23.73 12.73 0.61
N ILE A 37 -24.29 13.46 1.57
CA ILE A 37 -24.49 14.91 1.45
C ILE A 37 -23.13 15.62 1.49
N LEU A 38 -22.24 15.22 2.40
CA LEU A 38 -20.89 15.77 2.53
C LEU A 38 -19.98 15.40 1.32
N GLU A 39 -20.08 14.18 0.80
CA GLU A 39 -19.36 13.77 -0.42
C GLU A 39 -19.75 14.58 -1.65
N ASN A 40 -21.03 14.97 -1.77
CA ASN A 40 -21.49 15.81 -2.89
C ASN A 40 -21.03 17.28 -2.76
N ILE A 41 -20.79 17.77 -1.54
CA ILE A 41 -20.27 19.13 -1.29
C ILE A 41 -18.78 19.23 -1.69
N LEU A 42 -17.99 18.16 -1.47
CA LEU A 42 -16.55 18.12 -1.79
C LEU A 42 -16.22 18.12 -3.30
N VAL A 43 -17.21 17.97 -4.18
CA VAL A 43 -17.01 17.98 -5.64
C VAL A 43 -16.82 19.40 -6.20
N TYR A 44 -17.18 20.45 -5.44
CA TYR A 44 -17.04 21.84 -5.89
C TYR A 44 -16.11 22.65 -4.98
N LYS A 45 -14.83 22.71 -5.40
CA LYS A 45 -13.69 23.53 -4.93
C LYS A 45 -12.95 23.04 -3.67
N PRO A 46 -11.67 22.64 -3.80
CA PRO A 46 -10.81 22.34 -2.66
C PRO A 46 -10.10 23.62 -2.20
N ASP A 47 -10.76 24.45 -1.41
CA ASP A 47 -10.05 25.50 -0.68
C ASP A 47 -9.53 24.92 0.64
N ASN A 48 -8.22 25.12 0.85
CA ASN A 48 -7.36 24.45 1.83
C ASN A 48 -7.78 24.66 3.30
N GLU A 49 -8.70 25.60 3.56
CA GLU A 49 -9.18 25.92 4.90
C GLU A 49 -10.22 24.90 5.42
N LEU A 50 -10.98 24.25 4.54
CA LEU A 50 -12.01 23.27 4.95
C LEU A 50 -11.38 21.93 5.40
N LEU A 51 -10.24 21.57 4.82
CA LEU A 51 -9.46 20.38 5.19
C LEU A 51 -8.86 20.49 6.59
N HIS A 52 -8.50 21.71 7.01
CA HIS A 52 -7.99 21.95 8.37
C HIS A 52 -9.10 21.80 9.42
N ALA A 53 -10.31 22.30 9.14
CA ALA A 53 -11.46 22.18 10.04
C ALA A 53 -11.91 20.71 10.21
N ILE A 54 -11.86 19.90 9.15
CA ILE A 54 -12.19 18.47 9.21
C ILE A 54 -11.18 17.69 10.06
N ASN A 55 -9.87 18.02 9.97
CA ASN A 55 -8.85 17.36 10.78
C ASN A 55 -8.97 17.71 12.28
N ILE A 56 -9.35 18.95 12.62
CA ILE A 56 -9.60 19.36 14.01
C ILE A 56 -10.82 18.63 14.61
N ALA A 57 -11.87 18.40 13.81
CA ALA A 57 -13.05 17.66 14.24
C ALA A 57 -12.81 16.14 14.38
N ALA A 58 -11.84 15.57 13.67
CA ALA A 58 -11.51 14.15 13.75
C ALA A 58 -10.65 13.79 14.98
N GLU A 59 -9.93 14.76 15.57
CA GLU A 59 -9.05 14.53 16.73
C GLU A 59 -9.78 14.55 18.09
N SER A 60 -11.07 14.91 18.12
CA SER A 60 -11.84 15.10 19.36
C SER A 60 -12.74 13.92 19.77
N ASP A 61 -12.77 12.81 19.02
CA ASP A 61 -13.59 11.63 19.35
C ASP A 61 -12.74 10.34 19.50
N PRO A 62 -12.43 9.89 20.73
CA PRO A 62 -11.64 8.69 20.99
C PRO A 62 -12.37 7.37 20.67
N SER A 63 -13.58 7.41 20.08
CA SER A 63 -14.36 6.22 19.73
C SER A 63 -14.21 5.73 18.29
N PHE A 64 -13.31 6.32 17.49
CA PHE A 64 -13.11 5.94 16.08
C PHE A 64 -12.74 4.46 15.91
N LYS A 65 -13.78 3.64 15.67
CA LYS A 65 -13.62 2.27 15.18
C LYS A 65 -13.02 2.35 13.79
N CYS A 66 -11.88 1.66 13.63
CA CYS A 66 -11.18 1.52 12.37
C CYS A 66 -12.18 1.16 11.24
N PRO A 67 -12.28 1.98 10.17
CA PRO A 67 -13.17 1.67 9.05
C PRO A 67 -12.80 0.31 8.48
N LYS A 68 -13.75 -0.61 8.46
CA LYS A 68 -13.64 -1.80 7.62
C LYS A 68 -13.74 -1.29 6.18
N GLU A 69 -12.61 -1.07 5.52
CA GLU A 69 -12.58 -0.91 4.07
C GLU A 69 -13.28 -2.14 3.46
N SER A 70 -14.48 -1.94 2.93
CA SER A 70 -15.16 -2.96 2.13
C SER A 70 -14.31 -3.22 0.89
N PRO A 71 -14.18 -4.49 0.44
CA PRO A 71 -13.52 -4.79 -0.81
C PRO A 71 -14.24 -4.05 -1.95
N LEU A 72 -13.55 -3.12 -2.60
CA LEU A 72 -13.96 -2.65 -3.92
C LEU A 72 -13.81 -3.83 -4.88
N GLU A 73 -14.94 -4.48 -5.19
CA GLU A 73 -15.05 -5.41 -6.30
C GLU A 73 -14.82 -4.61 -7.58
N VAL A 74 -13.66 -4.83 -8.20
CA VAL A 74 -13.41 -4.39 -9.58
C VAL A 74 -13.57 -5.62 -10.45
N ASP A 75 -14.73 -5.73 -11.09
CA ASP A 75 -14.98 -6.72 -12.15
C ASP A 75 -14.02 -6.47 -13.31
N VAL A 76 -12.98 -7.28 -13.40
CA VAL A 76 -12.15 -7.37 -14.61
C VAL A 76 -12.48 -8.68 -15.30
N GLN A 77 -13.28 -8.57 -16.37
CA GLN A 77 -13.60 -9.68 -17.26
C GLN A 77 -12.32 -10.26 -17.86
N ALA A 78 -11.97 -11.47 -17.43
CA ALA A 78 -10.93 -12.29 -18.02
C ALA A 78 -11.49 -12.99 -19.27
N SER A 79 -11.10 -12.55 -20.46
CA SER A 79 -11.17 -13.39 -21.66
C SER A 79 -10.07 -13.03 -22.65
N ASN A 80 -9.06 -13.89 -22.70
CA ASN A 80 -8.39 -14.43 -23.89
C ASN A 80 -6.92 -14.73 -23.60
N LEU A 81 -6.70 -15.99 -23.21
CA LEU A 81 -5.41 -16.67 -23.22
C LEU A 81 -5.21 -17.36 -24.57
N GLY A 82 -4.02 -17.19 -25.11
CA GLY A 82 -3.47 -17.93 -26.25
C GLY A 82 -2.32 -17.10 -26.81
N SER A 83 -1.15 -17.61 -27.19
CA SER A 83 -0.56 -18.94 -27.21
C SER A 83 0.91 -18.71 -27.64
N LEU A 84 1.79 -19.70 -27.39
CA LEU A 84 3.21 -19.79 -27.81
C LEU A 84 4.20 -18.85 -27.09
N LEU A 85 5.40 -19.27 -26.67
CA LEU A 85 6.28 -20.27 -27.25
C LEU A 85 7.23 -20.85 -26.18
N SER A 86 7.54 -22.13 -26.33
CA SER A 86 8.52 -22.96 -25.64
C SER A 86 9.97 -22.60 -26.01
N VAL A 87 10.87 -22.57 -25.02
CA VAL A 87 12.31 -22.82 -25.21
C VAL A 87 12.81 -23.65 -24.03
N ALA A 88 13.32 -24.84 -24.36
CA ALA A 88 14.00 -25.75 -23.48
C ALA A 88 15.40 -25.21 -23.14
N THR A 89 15.80 -25.35 -21.88
CA THR A 89 17.20 -25.49 -21.51
C THR A 89 17.29 -26.50 -20.39
N GLU A 90 17.91 -27.61 -20.73
CA GLU A 90 18.35 -28.71 -19.90
C GLU A 90 19.58 -28.26 -19.08
N ASN A 91 19.95 -29.06 -18.08
CA ASN A 91 21.10 -28.93 -17.17
C ASN A 91 20.77 -28.37 -15.78
N GLY A 92 20.24 -29.24 -14.92
CA GLY A 92 20.42 -29.12 -13.48
C GLY A 92 21.75 -29.75 -13.05
N PRO A 93 22.32 -29.35 -11.91
CA PRO A 93 23.25 -30.18 -11.16
C PRO A 93 22.56 -30.84 -9.98
N GLU A 94 22.77 -32.15 -9.90
CA GLU A 94 22.55 -33.01 -8.73
C GLU A 94 23.22 -32.39 -7.50
N ILE A 95 22.46 -32.25 -6.41
CA ILE A 95 23.01 -31.98 -5.09
C ILE A 95 22.74 -33.23 -4.27
N GLU A 96 23.81 -33.96 -4.02
CA GLU A 96 23.84 -35.17 -3.20
C GLU A 96 23.45 -34.83 -1.76
N PHE A 97 22.47 -35.60 -1.28
CA PHE A 97 21.93 -35.54 0.07
C PHE A 97 22.77 -36.50 0.93
N VAL A 98 23.65 -35.97 1.77
CA VAL A 98 24.37 -36.75 2.79
C VAL A 98 23.58 -36.74 4.09
N ASP A 99 22.86 -37.85 4.31
CA ASP A 99 22.25 -38.24 5.57
C ASP A 99 23.31 -38.93 6.44
N THR A 100 23.81 -38.26 7.48
CA THR A 100 24.39 -38.92 8.66
C THR A 100 24.47 -37.93 9.82
N PHE A 101 23.51 -37.98 10.75
CA PHE A 101 23.83 -37.73 12.16
C PHE A 101 22.88 -38.51 13.07
N SER A 102 23.32 -39.73 13.39
CA SER A 102 22.86 -40.49 14.55
C SER A 102 23.59 -39.98 15.77
N VAL A 103 22.87 -39.39 16.73
CA VAL A 103 23.32 -39.37 18.12
C VAL A 103 22.25 -39.99 19.01
N THR A 104 22.77 -40.99 19.71
CA THR A 104 22.19 -41.90 20.68
C THR A 104 21.63 -41.19 21.89
N GLY A 105 20.67 -41.87 22.52
CA GLY A 105 20.01 -41.46 23.74
C GLY A 105 20.95 -41.25 24.93
N ILE A 106 20.46 -40.41 25.83
CA ILE A 106 20.83 -40.42 27.24
C ILE A 106 19.49 -40.43 27.96
N ASP A 107 19.13 -41.63 28.40
CA ASP A 107 18.16 -41.84 29.46
C ASP A 107 18.85 -41.43 30.77
N GLU A 108 18.29 -40.45 31.48
CA GLU A 108 18.64 -40.24 32.89
C GLU A 108 17.36 -39.97 33.67
N GLU A 109 17.10 -40.92 34.57
CA GLU A 109 15.94 -41.05 35.42
C GLU A 109 15.98 -40.10 36.64
N LEU A 110 14.78 -39.76 37.11
CA LEU A 110 14.36 -39.60 38.51
C LEU A 110 14.98 -38.46 39.38
N ASP A 111 14.15 -37.44 39.63
CA ASP A 111 13.91 -36.94 40.98
C ASP A 111 12.40 -36.81 41.18
N GLU A 112 11.90 -37.62 42.11
CA GLU A 112 10.56 -37.62 42.65
C GLU A 112 10.61 -36.89 44.01
N SER A 113 10.17 -35.63 44.06
CA SER A 113 9.91 -34.96 45.34
C SER A 113 8.88 -33.84 45.24
N GLY A 114 7.78 -34.00 46.00
CA GLY A 114 7.01 -32.87 46.54
C GLY A 114 5.74 -32.45 45.80
N LEU A 115 4.71 -33.30 45.75
CA LEU A 115 3.34 -32.85 45.54
C LEU A 115 2.74 -32.40 46.89
N GLU A 116 2.87 -31.12 47.22
CA GLU A 116 2.03 -30.51 48.26
C GLU A 116 0.77 -29.92 47.63
N THR A 117 -0.36 -30.54 47.96
CA THR A 117 -1.71 -30.07 47.66
C THR A 117 -2.00 -28.81 48.47
N ILE A 118 -1.96 -27.65 47.80
CA ILE A 118 -2.48 -26.40 48.36
C ILE A 118 -3.91 -26.24 47.84
N ASP A 119 -4.86 -26.66 48.67
CA ASP A 119 -6.28 -26.37 48.52
C ASP A 119 -6.48 -24.87 48.83
N ASN A 120 -6.52 -24.04 47.79
CA ASN A 120 -6.92 -22.64 47.90
C ASN A 120 -8.28 -22.43 47.21
N GLU A 121 -9.32 -22.36 48.02
CA GLU A 121 -10.65 -21.92 47.64
C GLU A 121 -10.69 -20.41 47.38
N GLY A 122 -10.94 -20.00 46.13
CA GLY A 122 -11.39 -18.65 45.71
C GLY A 122 -10.28 -17.64 45.32
N PRO A 123 -10.50 -16.74 44.33
CA PRO A 123 -11.78 -16.17 43.90
C PRO A 123 -12.18 -16.57 42.47
N GLU A 124 -13.47 -16.38 42.15
CA GLU A 124 -14.06 -16.56 40.81
C GLU A 124 -13.14 -16.05 39.68
N ASN A 125 -12.58 -16.98 38.91
CA ASN A 125 -11.87 -16.70 37.66
C ASN A 125 -12.88 -16.21 36.61
N LYS A 126 -13.37 -14.98 36.77
CA LYS A 126 -14.06 -14.28 35.69
C LYS A 126 -13.03 -14.12 34.57
N PRO A 127 -13.30 -14.59 33.34
CA PRO A 127 -12.35 -14.47 32.25
C PRO A 127 -12.00 -12.99 32.09
N LYS A 128 -10.75 -12.63 32.32
CA LYS A 128 -10.26 -11.27 32.12
C LYS A 128 -10.52 -10.93 30.66
N ARG A 129 -11.33 -9.90 30.41
CA ARG A 129 -11.62 -9.42 29.06
C ARG A 129 -10.30 -9.12 28.36
N ILE A 130 -9.98 -9.92 27.33
CA ILE A 130 -8.78 -9.73 26.52
C ILE A 130 -8.88 -8.33 25.93
N LYS A 131 -7.92 -7.46 26.28
CA LYS A 131 -7.81 -6.15 25.66
C LYS A 131 -7.52 -6.38 24.17
N HIS A 132 -8.37 -5.87 23.30
CA HIS A 132 -8.08 -5.90 21.87
C HIS A 132 -6.84 -5.04 21.63
N ALA A 133 -5.84 -5.62 20.96
CA ALA A 133 -4.64 -4.90 20.56
C ALA A 133 -5.00 -3.65 19.77
N ALA A 134 -4.22 -2.59 19.94
CA ALA A 134 -4.38 -1.38 19.15
C ALA A 134 -4.24 -1.72 17.66
N CYS A 135 -4.90 -0.97 16.78
CA CYS A 135 -4.90 -1.27 15.35
C CYS A 135 -3.46 -1.29 14.77
N THR A 136 -2.55 -0.46 15.28
CA THR A 136 -1.14 -0.41 14.91
C THR A 136 -0.36 -1.70 15.25
N GLU A 137 -0.79 -2.42 16.27
CA GLU A 137 -0.17 -3.67 16.73
C GLU A 137 -0.63 -4.88 15.90
N TRP A 138 -1.65 -4.71 15.05
CA TRP A 138 -2.13 -5.79 14.22
C TRP A 138 -1.06 -6.15 13.18
N GLN A 139 -0.69 -7.43 13.13
CA GLN A 139 0.35 -7.94 12.23
C GLN A 139 0.14 -7.53 10.76
N ARG A 140 -1.13 -7.42 10.34
CA ARG A 140 -1.49 -6.93 8.99
C ARG A 140 -1.03 -5.49 8.75
N ASN A 141 -1.17 -4.62 9.74
CA ASN A 141 -0.81 -3.21 9.65
C ASN A 141 0.71 -3.04 9.76
N ILE A 142 1.36 -3.75 10.68
CA ILE A 142 2.83 -3.82 10.75
C ILE A 142 3.41 -4.28 9.40
N THR A 143 2.83 -5.32 8.79
CA THR A 143 3.26 -5.81 7.48
C THR A 143 3.00 -4.81 6.36
N LYS A 144 1.86 -4.09 6.41
CA LYS A 144 1.54 -3.01 5.47
C LYS A 144 2.59 -1.91 5.57
N GLU A 145 2.93 -1.45 6.77
CA GLU A 145 3.95 -0.43 7.01
C GLU A 145 5.34 -0.88 6.56
N LYS A 146 5.77 -2.09 6.90
CA LYS A 146 7.06 -2.64 6.44
C LYS A 146 7.14 -2.69 4.91
N ARG A 147 6.07 -3.12 4.24
CA ARG A 147 5.99 -3.10 2.77
C ARG A 147 6.06 -1.68 2.23
N MET A 148 5.38 -0.74 2.88
CA MET A 148 5.38 0.67 2.52
C MET A 148 6.79 1.26 2.63
N ARG A 149 7.51 0.98 3.71
CA ARG A 149 8.90 1.43 3.94
C ARG A 149 9.95 0.69 3.11
N GLY A 150 9.55 -0.35 2.38
CA GLY A 150 10.48 -1.18 1.61
C GLY A 150 11.36 -2.08 2.48
N GLU A 151 10.95 -2.38 3.71
CA GLU A 151 11.65 -3.27 4.63
C GLU A 151 11.32 -4.74 4.36
N SER A 152 12.10 -5.63 4.96
CA SER A 152 11.79 -7.07 4.92
C SER A 152 10.54 -7.37 5.74
N TYR A 153 9.65 -8.22 5.21
CA TYR A 153 8.41 -8.57 5.90
C TYR A 153 7.96 -9.99 5.63
N SER A 154 7.20 -10.56 6.56
CA SER A 154 6.54 -11.86 6.42
C SER A 154 5.27 -11.70 5.57
N GLY A 155 5.26 -12.31 4.39
CA GLY A 155 4.13 -12.32 3.47
C GLY A 155 3.42 -13.66 3.38
N TYR A 156 2.48 -13.72 2.45
CA TYR A 156 1.76 -14.92 2.05
C TYR A 156 2.09 -15.23 0.60
N SER A 157 2.08 -16.50 0.21
CA SER A 157 2.11 -16.92 -1.19
C SER A 157 0.99 -17.90 -1.44
N ARG A 158 0.38 -17.79 -2.61
CA ARG A 158 -0.62 -18.75 -3.09
C ARG A 158 0.03 -19.54 -4.21
N LYS A 159 0.19 -20.84 -4.02
CA LYS A 159 0.55 -21.78 -5.08
C LYS A 159 -0.61 -22.75 -5.21
N GLU A 160 -1.21 -22.78 -6.40
CA GLU A 160 -2.41 -23.58 -6.69
C GLU A 160 -3.54 -23.31 -5.67
N LYS A 161 -3.86 -24.30 -4.83
CA LYS A 161 -4.91 -24.26 -3.81
C LYS A 161 -4.38 -24.09 -2.38
N GLN A 162 -3.06 -23.98 -2.20
CA GLN A 162 -2.44 -23.84 -0.88
C GLN A 162 -1.94 -22.41 -0.64
N VAL A 163 -2.23 -21.91 0.57
CA VAL A 163 -1.75 -20.62 1.05
C VAL A 163 -0.63 -20.87 2.05
N THR A 164 0.60 -20.57 1.67
CA THR A 164 1.75 -20.63 2.58
C THR A 164 1.90 -19.27 3.26
N THR A 165 1.84 -19.26 4.59
CA THR A 165 2.06 -18.08 5.43
C THR A 165 3.55 -17.98 5.82
N GLY A 166 3.99 -16.81 6.28
CA GLY A 166 5.34 -16.64 6.84
C GLY A 166 6.49 -16.54 5.82
N ILE A 167 6.21 -16.33 4.54
CA ILE A 167 7.26 -16.22 3.52
C ILE A 167 7.99 -14.89 3.68
N GLN A 168 9.28 -14.96 3.97
CA GLN A 168 10.10 -13.77 4.12
C GLN A 168 10.31 -13.08 2.77
N ARG A 169 9.92 -11.81 2.69
CA ARG A 169 10.23 -10.92 1.57
C ARG A 169 11.44 -10.08 1.94
N SER A 170 12.42 -10.00 1.06
CA SER A 170 13.61 -9.18 1.28
C SER A 170 13.26 -7.69 1.28
N LYS A 171 14.08 -6.89 1.97
CA LYS A 171 14.03 -5.44 1.83
C LYS A 171 14.24 -5.02 0.37
N ARG A 172 13.66 -3.90 -0.02
CA ARG A 172 13.93 -3.24 -1.30
C ARG A 172 15.42 -2.89 -1.35
N GLN A 173 16.02 -3.09 -2.52
CA GLN A 173 17.40 -2.74 -2.78
C GLN A 173 17.44 -1.84 -4.01
N MET A 174 18.35 -0.88 -4.00
CA MET A 174 18.65 -0.06 -5.17
C MET A 174 19.28 -0.94 -6.26
N GLY A 175 18.88 -0.73 -7.51
CA GLY A 175 19.45 -1.46 -8.64
C GLY A 175 20.88 -1.00 -8.96
N PRO A 176 21.60 -1.68 -9.86
CA PRO A 176 22.89 -1.22 -10.35
C PRO A 176 22.77 0.09 -11.14
N THR A 177 23.88 0.81 -11.26
CA THR A 177 23.98 1.98 -12.15
C THR A 177 23.69 1.61 -13.60
N CYS A 178 23.19 2.56 -14.38
CA CYS A 178 22.96 2.31 -15.80
C CYS A 178 24.26 2.38 -16.59
N ASP A 179 24.75 1.22 -17.04
CA ASP A 179 26.00 1.13 -17.81
C ASP A 179 25.83 1.03 -19.33
N SER A 180 24.60 1.21 -19.84
CA SER A 180 24.36 1.05 -21.28
C SER A 180 25.10 2.12 -22.10
N ASN A 181 25.82 1.69 -23.15
CA ASN A 181 26.49 2.60 -24.10
C ASN A 181 25.52 3.60 -24.74
N PHE A 182 24.27 3.21 -24.94
CA PHE A 182 23.22 4.11 -25.42
C PHE A 182 22.99 5.30 -24.47
N CYS A 183 22.90 5.05 -23.16
CA CYS A 183 22.67 6.15 -22.21
C CYS A 183 23.94 6.98 -22.02
N LYS A 184 25.13 6.37 -22.03
CA LYS A 184 26.42 7.07 -21.93
C LYS A 184 26.65 8.04 -23.10
N ASN A 185 26.25 7.65 -24.32
CA ASN A 185 26.43 8.47 -25.52
C ASN A 185 25.24 9.38 -25.85
N SER A 186 24.16 9.33 -25.05
CA SER A 186 22.93 10.05 -25.35
C SER A 186 22.95 11.45 -24.75
N ALA A 187 22.91 12.48 -25.60
CA ALA A 187 22.76 13.88 -25.17
C ALA A 187 21.43 14.19 -24.44
N LYS A 188 20.46 13.26 -24.45
CA LYS A 188 19.15 13.41 -23.81
C LYS A 188 18.99 12.63 -22.51
N ARG A 189 19.95 11.77 -22.16
CA ARG A 189 19.80 10.88 -20.99
C ARG A 189 20.95 11.11 -20.06
N PHE A 190 20.60 11.45 -18.82
CA PHE A 190 21.55 11.88 -17.81
C PHE A 190 21.78 10.78 -16.77
N CYS A 191 21.64 9.50 -17.16
CA CYS A 191 21.78 8.37 -16.22
C CYS A 191 23.17 8.30 -15.56
N ALA A 192 24.20 8.81 -16.25
CA ALA A 192 25.57 8.82 -15.75
C ALA A 192 25.84 9.98 -14.76
N GLU A 193 24.97 10.99 -14.71
CA GLU A 193 25.12 12.13 -13.79
C GLU A 193 24.64 11.80 -12.37
N PHE A 194 23.78 10.79 -12.23
CA PHE A 194 23.33 10.31 -10.94
C PHE A 194 24.42 9.44 -10.30
N GLY A 195 25.15 10.05 -9.36
CA GLY A 195 26.11 9.34 -8.52
C GLY A 195 25.41 8.37 -7.57
N GLU A 196 26.17 7.45 -6.98
CA GLU A 196 25.62 6.46 -6.05
C GLU A 196 24.94 7.12 -4.84
N HIS A 197 25.52 8.22 -4.35
CA HIS A 197 24.95 9.01 -3.26
C HIS A 197 23.57 9.59 -3.62
N ASP A 198 23.41 10.19 -4.79
CA ASP A 198 22.15 10.82 -5.20
C ASP A 198 21.06 9.78 -5.43
N ARG A 199 21.44 8.65 -6.05
CA ARG A 199 20.53 7.51 -6.24
C ARG A 199 20.07 6.95 -4.90
N GLN A 200 20.99 6.81 -3.94
CA GLN A 200 20.69 6.34 -2.60
C GLN A 200 19.77 7.32 -1.86
N PHE A 201 20.01 8.63 -1.97
CA PHE A 201 19.16 9.66 -1.40
C PHE A 201 17.73 9.59 -1.95
N ILE A 202 17.58 9.52 -3.28
CA ILE A 202 16.27 9.40 -3.93
C ILE A 202 15.58 8.10 -3.48
N PHE A 203 16.31 6.99 -3.44
CA PHE A 203 15.80 5.68 -3.04
C PHE A 203 15.28 5.70 -1.61
N ASP A 204 16.07 6.23 -0.68
CA ASP A 204 15.72 6.30 0.74
C ASP A 204 14.55 7.26 0.96
N ASN A 205 14.55 8.43 0.33
CA ASN A 205 13.43 9.37 0.42
C ASN A 205 12.13 8.73 -0.08
N PHE A 206 12.17 8.06 -1.23
CA PHE A 206 10.99 7.41 -1.80
C PHE A 206 10.46 6.27 -0.94
N TRP A 207 11.34 5.43 -0.38
CA TRP A 207 10.91 4.27 0.39
C TRP A 207 10.55 4.62 1.84
N LYS A 208 11.37 5.43 2.53
CA LYS A 208 11.26 5.66 3.98
C LYS A 208 10.39 6.86 4.34
N GLU A 209 10.49 7.96 3.58
CA GLU A 209 9.85 9.23 3.93
C GLU A 209 8.43 9.37 3.36
N LEU A 210 8.21 8.84 2.15
CA LEU A 210 6.91 8.99 1.49
C LEU A 210 5.88 7.96 1.95
N ASP A 211 4.62 8.41 2.10
CA ASP A 211 3.46 7.55 2.27
C ASP A 211 2.95 7.02 0.91
N TRP A 212 1.86 6.27 0.88
CA TRP A 212 1.35 5.69 -0.37
C TRP A 212 0.81 6.75 -1.33
N SER A 213 0.20 7.82 -0.80
CA SER A 213 -0.24 8.94 -1.61
C SER A 213 0.96 9.67 -2.21
N GLY A 214 1.95 10.01 -1.38
CA GLY A 214 3.20 10.65 -1.78
C GLY A 214 3.96 9.86 -2.84
N LYS A 215 4.07 8.53 -2.70
CA LYS A 215 4.71 7.67 -3.71
C LYS A 215 4.00 7.71 -5.06
N LYS A 216 2.67 7.70 -5.08
CA LYS A 216 1.89 7.81 -6.33
C LYS A 216 2.11 9.16 -7.00
N SER A 217 2.06 10.23 -6.22
CA SER A 217 2.31 11.59 -6.72
C SER A 217 3.73 11.73 -7.26
N PHE A 218 4.73 11.22 -6.53
CA PHE A 218 6.12 11.19 -6.96
C PHE A 218 6.27 10.48 -8.32
N VAL A 219 5.82 9.23 -8.43
CA VAL A 219 5.93 8.46 -9.69
C VAL A 219 5.19 9.15 -10.83
N SER A 220 4.01 9.73 -10.57
CA SER A 220 3.23 10.41 -11.60
C SER A 220 3.90 11.69 -12.09
N SER A 221 4.57 12.42 -11.19
CA SER A 221 5.32 13.64 -11.55
C SER A 221 6.63 13.38 -12.30
N MET A 222 7.15 12.15 -12.23
CA MET A 222 8.43 11.77 -12.83
C MET A 222 8.28 10.97 -14.14
N ILE A 223 7.05 10.73 -14.58
CA ILE A 223 6.77 9.92 -15.77
C ILE A 223 5.83 10.64 -16.71
N ASP A 224 6.32 10.90 -17.93
CA ASP A 224 5.50 11.43 -19.00
C ASP A 224 4.99 10.32 -19.93
N ARG A 225 3.73 10.45 -20.35
CA ARG A 225 3.11 9.60 -21.36
C ARG A 225 3.15 10.29 -22.71
N ILE A 226 3.92 9.74 -23.64
CA ILE A 226 4.11 10.30 -24.97
C ILE A 226 3.46 9.37 -26.00
N PRO A 227 2.66 9.88 -26.95
CA PRO A 227 2.14 9.07 -28.04
C PRO A 227 3.29 8.52 -28.90
N ILE A 228 3.11 7.32 -29.46
CA ILE A 228 4.11 6.76 -30.37
C ILE A 228 4.08 7.56 -31.68
N LYS A 229 5.26 7.97 -32.15
CA LYS A 229 5.42 8.79 -33.37
C LYS A 229 5.07 8.04 -34.65
N GLN A 230 5.29 6.74 -34.70
CA GLN A 230 5.06 5.92 -35.89
C GLN A 230 4.63 4.50 -35.50
N LYS A 231 3.60 4.00 -36.17
CA LYS A 231 3.24 2.57 -36.13
C LYS A 231 3.90 1.89 -37.32
N THR A 232 4.71 0.87 -37.08
CA THR A 232 5.32 0.07 -38.16
C THR A 232 4.32 -0.89 -38.78
N VAL A 233 3.29 -1.29 -38.03
CA VAL A 233 2.22 -2.19 -38.45
C VAL A 233 0.91 -1.73 -37.80
N ASP A 234 -0.20 -1.72 -38.52
CA ASP A 234 -1.51 -1.31 -38.00
C ASP A 234 -2.02 -2.18 -36.85
N SER A 235 -1.52 -3.41 -36.73
CA SER A 235 -1.84 -4.34 -35.63
C SER A 235 -1.11 -4.03 -34.32
N HIS A 236 -0.17 -3.08 -34.29
CA HIS A 236 0.51 -2.73 -33.05
C HIS A 236 -0.44 -2.07 -32.06
N LYS A 237 -0.74 -2.79 -30.98
CA LYS A 237 -1.63 -2.35 -29.89
C LYS A 237 -1.04 -1.24 -29.02
N ARG A 238 0.29 -1.02 -29.06
CA ARG A 238 0.93 -0.01 -28.22
C ARG A 238 0.60 1.39 -28.75
N GLN A 239 -0.08 2.20 -27.95
CA GLN A 239 -0.46 3.57 -28.33
C GLN A 239 0.44 4.62 -27.69
N GLN A 240 1.05 4.29 -26.54
CA GLN A 240 1.80 5.23 -25.72
C GLN A 240 3.17 4.67 -25.34
N SER A 241 4.08 5.58 -25.05
CA SER A 241 5.41 5.33 -24.49
C SER A 241 5.58 6.16 -23.23
N TYR A 242 6.47 5.70 -22.36
CA TYR A 242 6.80 6.39 -21.13
C TYR A 242 8.19 6.99 -21.23
N VAL A 243 8.33 8.22 -20.76
CA VAL A 243 9.61 8.86 -20.51
C VAL A 243 9.76 9.06 -19.00
N TYR A 244 10.94 8.74 -18.50
CA TYR A 244 11.23 8.70 -17.08
C TYR A 244 12.19 9.83 -16.73
N TYR A 245 11.96 10.46 -15.59
CA TYR A 245 12.73 11.57 -15.07
C TYR A 245 13.13 11.29 -13.62
N LEU A 246 14.25 11.86 -13.17
CA LEU A 246 14.64 11.92 -11.78
C LEU A 246 15.12 13.34 -11.46
N LYS A 247 14.99 13.75 -10.21
CA LYS A 247 15.45 15.08 -9.78
C LYS A 247 16.90 15.03 -9.30
N LEU A 248 17.71 15.95 -9.80
CA LEU A 248 19.08 16.19 -9.34
C LEU A 248 19.27 17.71 -9.23
N ASN A 249 19.64 18.22 -8.05
CA ASN A 249 19.82 19.66 -7.81
C ASN A 249 18.64 20.54 -8.29
N GLU A 250 17.41 20.12 -7.96
CA GLU A 250 16.15 20.79 -8.36
C GLU A 250 15.77 20.67 -9.85
N GLU A 251 16.67 20.17 -10.71
CA GLU A 251 16.41 19.95 -12.12
C GLU A 251 15.84 18.55 -12.39
N THR A 252 14.96 18.44 -13.39
CA THR A 252 14.39 17.15 -13.81
C THR A 252 15.17 16.59 -15.00
N ASN A 253 15.87 15.49 -14.73
CA ASN A 253 16.79 14.88 -15.67
C ASN A 253 16.21 13.59 -16.23
N GLN A 254 16.14 13.50 -17.57
CA GLN A 254 15.60 12.32 -18.24
C GLN A 254 16.55 11.12 -18.03
N VAL A 255 15.98 10.00 -17.60
CA VAL A 255 16.71 8.75 -17.38
C VAL A 255 16.06 7.58 -18.13
N CYS A 256 16.75 6.44 -18.16
CA CYS A 256 16.18 5.21 -18.70
C CYS A 256 15.35 4.48 -17.63
N LYS A 257 14.45 3.59 -18.09
CA LYS A 257 13.63 2.74 -17.22
C LYS A 257 14.43 1.86 -16.25
N LYS A 258 15.69 1.54 -16.54
CA LYS A 258 16.54 0.74 -15.64
C LYS A 258 17.13 1.58 -14.50
N CYS A 259 17.32 2.88 -14.73
CA CYS A 259 17.88 3.81 -13.76
C CYS A 259 16.79 4.38 -12.84
N PHE A 260 15.59 4.59 -13.39
CA PHE A 260 14.37 4.95 -12.66
C PHE A 260 13.85 3.78 -11.83
#